data_AF-A0A961WKA5-F1
#
_entry.id   AF-A0A961WKA5-F1
#
_cell.length_a   1.000
_cell.length_b   1.000
_cell.length_c   1.000
_cell.angle_alpha   90.00
_cell.angle_beta   90.00
_cell.angle_gamma   90.00
#
_symmetry.space_group_name_H-M   'P 1'
#
loop_
_entity.id
_entity.type
_entity.pdbx_description
1 polymer ?
#
loop_
_entity_poly.entity_id
_entity_poly.type
_entity_poly.pdbx_seq_one_letter_code
_entity_poly.pdbx_strand_id
1 'polypeptide(L)'
;MKPIFCRAVLALSVLPIAAPALAGQSPWQDFEGARMRLVTADAPETDGTLRAALEIGLKPGWKTYWREPGDAGIPPVIKLVTASGSEPAEIGYPLPRRFKDAYSTWAGYDAPVSLALTFAPPEGGFPDPLEISAFLGVCKDICIPLQADFVAEADDGSGEQAVGGAFAALPADADNRTGLITQAKRDGDRILLEGPVPAYHAIVQWYVAGSEGWSFGDPETLSSGGGKTVVALPVLSSPKDGKGTLHYTFSGPPGGVAGSVPVTSD
;
A
#
# COMPACT_ATOMS: atom_id res chain seq x y z
N MET A 1 23.12 -81.70 -7.41
CA MET A 1 23.51 -80.29 -7.65
C MET A 1 22.25 -79.50 -7.97
N LYS A 2 21.81 -78.57 -7.10
CA LYS A 2 20.66 -77.67 -7.32
C LYS A 2 21.18 -76.22 -7.23
N PRO A 3 20.91 -75.33 -8.19
CA PRO A 3 21.40 -73.97 -8.14
C PRO A 3 20.54 -73.10 -7.22
N ILE A 4 21.18 -72.43 -6.27
CA ILE A 4 20.59 -71.45 -5.37
C ILE A 4 20.53 -70.12 -6.13
N PHE A 5 19.33 -69.65 -6.48
CA PHE A 5 19.12 -68.32 -7.06
C PHE A 5 18.98 -67.28 -5.94
N CYS A 6 20.01 -66.47 -5.76
CA CYS A 6 20.01 -65.33 -4.84
C CYS A 6 19.22 -64.19 -5.50
N ARG A 7 18.00 -63.91 -5.03
CA ARG A 7 17.21 -62.76 -5.47
C ARG A 7 17.73 -61.51 -4.77
N ALA A 8 18.50 -60.69 -5.50
CA ALA A 8 18.86 -59.35 -5.06
C ALA A 8 17.62 -58.44 -5.13
N VAL A 9 17.15 -57.96 -3.99
CA VAL A 9 16.11 -56.94 -3.90
C VAL A 9 16.78 -55.57 -4.04
N LEU A 10 16.61 -54.91 -5.19
CA LEU A 10 16.99 -53.51 -5.36
C LEU A 10 15.99 -52.65 -4.57
N ALA A 11 16.45 -52.08 -3.45
CA ALA A 11 15.71 -51.03 -2.74
C ALA A 11 15.82 -49.73 -3.55
N LEU A 12 14.72 -49.34 -4.20
CA LEU A 12 14.62 -48.07 -4.92
C LEU A 12 14.47 -46.95 -3.87
N SER A 13 15.59 -46.30 -3.51
CA SER A 13 15.61 -45.15 -2.62
C SER A 13 14.94 -43.96 -3.30
N VAL A 14 13.70 -43.66 -2.89
CA VAL A 14 12.99 -42.44 -3.28
C VAL A 14 13.62 -41.29 -2.51
N LEU A 15 14.46 -40.50 -3.17
CA LEU A 15 14.96 -39.23 -2.62
C LEU A 15 13.77 -38.23 -2.59
N PRO A 16 13.40 -37.67 -1.43
CA PRO A 16 12.42 -36.60 -1.38
C PRO A 16 12.97 -35.39 -2.13
N ILE A 17 12.27 -34.95 -3.17
CA ILE A 17 12.54 -33.70 -3.86
C ILE A 17 12.16 -32.59 -2.87
N ALA A 18 13.15 -31.98 -2.23
CA ALA A 18 12.93 -30.79 -1.43
C ALA A 18 12.45 -29.68 -2.38
N ALA A 19 11.22 -29.21 -2.17
CA ALA A 19 10.77 -27.99 -2.83
C ALA A 19 11.73 -26.86 -2.43
N PRO A 20 12.16 -25.99 -3.37
CA PRO A 20 12.97 -24.84 -3.01
C PRO A 20 12.19 -24.02 -1.98
N ALA A 21 12.79 -23.85 -0.79
CA ALA A 21 12.30 -22.89 0.18
C ALA A 21 12.43 -21.50 -0.47
N LEU A 22 11.31 -20.78 -0.55
CA LEU A 22 11.31 -19.39 -0.99
C LEU A 22 11.75 -18.56 0.23
N ALA A 23 13.05 -18.40 0.43
CA ALA A 23 13.56 -17.49 1.45
C ALA A 23 12.99 -16.08 1.18
N GLY A 24 12.57 -15.38 2.24
CA GLY A 24 12.11 -14.00 2.15
C GLY A 24 10.82 -13.74 1.39
N GLN A 25 10.12 -14.78 0.94
CA GLN A 25 8.92 -14.66 0.14
C GLN A 25 7.91 -15.71 0.54
N SER A 26 6.69 -15.30 0.84
CA SER A 26 5.61 -16.26 0.98
C SER A 26 5.23 -16.85 -0.39
N PRO A 27 4.68 -18.07 -0.44
CA PRO A 27 4.04 -18.56 -1.64
C PRO A 27 2.93 -17.61 -2.10
N TRP A 28 2.72 -17.54 -3.41
CA TRP A 28 1.52 -16.89 -3.94
C TRP A 28 0.27 -17.58 -3.42
N GLN A 29 -0.62 -16.81 -2.83
CA GLN A 29 -1.98 -17.25 -2.50
C GLN A 29 -2.94 -16.69 -3.53
N ASP A 30 -3.77 -17.56 -4.11
CA ASP A 30 -4.78 -17.18 -5.10
C ASP A 30 -6.13 -16.90 -4.44
N PHE A 31 -6.76 -15.82 -4.89
CA PHE A 31 -8.08 -15.39 -4.48
C PHE A 31 -8.96 -15.19 -5.71
N GLU A 32 -10.24 -14.90 -5.48
CA GLU A 32 -11.08 -14.46 -6.59
C GLU A 32 -10.57 -13.10 -7.10
N GLY A 33 -10.26 -13.02 -8.40
CA GLY A 33 -9.81 -11.78 -9.01
C GLY A 33 -8.38 -11.34 -8.74
N ALA A 34 -7.73 -11.89 -7.71
CA ALA A 34 -6.39 -11.49 -7.30
C ALA A 34 -5.51 -12.67 -6.89
N ARG A 35 -4.21 -12.41 -6.77
CA ARG A 35 -3.26 -13.25 -6.05
C ARG A 35 -2.32 -12.36 -5.26
N MET A 36 -1.86 -12.81 -4.11
CA MET A 36 -1.02 -12.00 -3.22
C MET A 36 0.13 -12.80 -2.64
N ARG A 37 1.23 -12.12 -2.32
CA ARG A 37 2.32 -12.65 -1.50
C ARG A 37 3.05 -11.54 -0.74
N LEU A 38 3.65 -11.94 0.37
CA LEU A 38 4.60 -11.12 1.13
C LEU A 38 6.00 -11.35 0.56
N VAL A 39 6.77 -10.27 0.44
CA VAL A 39 8.20 -10.29 0.14
C VAL A 39 8.90 -9.40 1.16
N THR A 40 9.96 -9.88 1.80
CA THR A 40 10.68 -9.16 2.87
C THR A 40 12.08 -8.75 2.41
N ALA A 41 12.62 -7.68 2.99
CA ALA A 41 14.04 -7.35 2.86
C ALA A 41 14.90 -8.37 3.62
N ASP A 42 16.20 -8.38 3.33
CA ASP A 42 17.18 -9.29 3.94
C ASP A 42 17.33 -9.11 5.45
N ALA A 43 17.31 -7.86 5.89
CA ALA A 43 17.51 -7.48 7.27
C ALA A 43 16.78 -6.18 7.61
N PRO A 44 16.56 -5.91 8.90
CA PRO A 44 16.15 -4.59 9.35
C PRO A 44 17.17 -3.51 8.97
N GLU A 45 16.66 -2.30 8.73
CA GLU A 45 17.41 -1.07 8.50
C GLU A 45 18.18 -0.63 9.76
N THR A 46 19.05 0.37 9.63
CA THR A 46 19.89 0.85 10.74
C THR A 46 19.10 1.45 11.92
N ASP A 47 17.87 1.90 11.68
CA ASP A 47 16.93 2.37 12.71
C ASP A 47 16.09 1.23 13.34
N GLY A 48 16.31 -0.01 12.90
CA GLY A 48 15.61 -1.19 13.36
C GLY A 48 14.27 -1.46 12.67
N THR A 49 13.85 -0.64 11.70
CA THR A 49 12.64 -0.92 10.91
C THR A 49 12.88 -2.06 9.92
N LEU A 50 11.87 -2.86 9.61
CA LEU A 50 11.94 -3.88 8.57
C LEU A 50 11.08 -3.45 7.37
N ARG A 51 11.69 -3.45 6.18
CA ARG A 51 10.99 -3.21 4.93
C ARG A 51 10.47 -4.51 4.33
N ALA A 52 9.31 -4.42 3.70
CA ALA A 52 8.69 -5.50 2.96
C ALA A 52 7.81 -4.94 1.84
N ALA A 53 7.23 -5.84 1.05
CA ALA A 53 6.22 -5.54 0.06
C ALA A 53 5.09 -6.57 0.10
N LEU A 54 3.85 -6.10 -0.01
CA LEU A 54 2.72 -6.96 -0.38
C LEU A 54 2.52 -6.83 -1.88
N GLU A 55 2.90 -7.86 -2.64
CA GLU A 55 2.66 -7.90 -4.08
C GLU A 55 1.24 -8.38 -4.34
N ILE A 56 0.49 -7.61 -5.13
CA ILE A 56 -0.90 -7.89 -5.50
C ILE A 56 -0.99 -8.01 -7.01
N GLY A 57 -1.20 -9.23 -7.50
CA GLY A 57 -1.55 -9.50 -8.89
C GLY A 57 -3.05 -9.41 -9.08
N LEU A 58 -3.52 -8.66 -10.08
CA LEU A 58 -4.94 -8.52 -10.42
C LEU A 58 -5.26 -9.17 -11.76
N LYS A 59 -6.36 -9.92 -11.83
CA LYS A 59 -6.92 -10.41 -13.10
C LYS A 59 -7.49 -9.23 -13.89
N PRO A 60 -7.54 -9.31 -15.24
CA PRO A 60 -8.10 -8.24 -16.05
C PRO A 60 -9.52 -7.83 -15.61
N GLY A 61 -9.73 -6.51 -15.48
CA GLY A 61 -10.99 -5.91 -15.04
C GLY A 61 -11.18 -5.79 -13.53
N TRP A 62 -10.40 -6.55 -12.74
CA TRP A 62 -10.38 -6.45 -11.28
C TRP A 62 -9.52 -5.29 -10.80
N LYS A 63 -9.85 -4.77 -9.62
CA LYS A 63 -9.23 -3.60 -9.01
C LYS A 63 -9.04 -3.80 -7.52
N THR A 64 -8.09 -3.09 -6.94
CA THR A 64 -7.93 -2.93 -5.49
C THR A 64 -7.81 -1.45 -5.14
N TYR A 65 -7.91 -1.11 -3.86
CA TYR A 65 -8.05 0.26 -3.41
C TYR A 65 -6.73 0.93 -3.00
N TRP A 66 -6.72 2.25 -3.15
CA TRP A 66 -5.79 3.13 -2.44
C TRP A 66 -6.25 3.30 -0.98
N ARG A 67 -5.48 4.03 -0.16
CA ARG A 67 -5.82 4.27 1.25
C ARG A 67 -7.18 4.92 1.48
N GLU A 68 -7.64 5.74 0.54
CA GLU A 68 -8.98 6.32 0.56
C GLU A 68 -9.81 5.62 -0.52
N PRO A 69 -10.64 4.64 -0.15
CA PRO A 69 -11.25 3.73 -1.10
C PRO A 69 -12.63 4.24 -1.59
N GLY A 70 -13.07 5.40 -1.12
CA GLY A 70 -14.42 5.93 -1.33
C GLY A 70 -15.48 5.20 -0.49
N ASP A 71 -16.73 5.66 -0.58
CA ASP A 71 -17.83 5.26 0.32
C ASP A 71 -18.08 3.75 0.41
N ALA A 72 -17.88 3.03 -0.69
CA ALA A 72 -18.17 1.59 -0.80
C ALA A 72 -16.91 0.70 -0.80
N GLY A 73 -15.74 1.31 -0.61
CA GLY A 73 -14.47 0.60 -0.74
C GLY A 73 -13.90 0.10 0.57
N ILE A 74 -12.89 -0.76 0.47
CA ILE A 74 -12.26 -1.43 1.62
C ILE A 74 -10.75 -1.19 1.53
N PRO A 75 -10.19 -0.31 2.38
CA PRO A 75 -8.79 0.08 2.26
C PRO A 75 -7.89 -1.08 2.72
N PRO A 76 -6.64 -1.15 2.23
CA PRO A 76 -5.68 -2.12 2.74
C PRO A 76 -5.31 -1.88 4.20
N VAL A 77 -5.44 -2.92 5.02
CA VAL A 77 -5.00 -2.97 6.41
C VAL A 77 -4.04 -4.15 6.55
N ILE A 78 -2.76 -3.86 6.79
CA ILE A 78 -1.72 -4.86 6.98
C ILE A 78 -1.20 -4.74 8.41
N LYS A 79 -1.04 -5.86 9.10
CA LYS A 79 -0.49 -5.93 10.45
C LYS A 79 0.58 -7.01 10.53
N LEU A 80 1.70 -6.71 11.18
CA LEU A 80 2.68 -7.69 11.63
C LEU A 80 2.08 -8.47 12.79
N VAL A 81 2.11 -9.80 12.73
CA VAL A 81 1.75 -10.67 13.85
C VAL A 81 2.95 -10.79 14.78
N THR A 82 2.75 -10.59 16.08
CA THR A 82 3.81 -10.65 17.10
C THR A 82 3.38 -11.57 18.25
N ALA A 83 4.32 -11.93 19.13
CA ALA A 83 4.01 -12.75 20.30
C ALA A 83 2.99 -12.08 21.25
N SER A 84 2.90 -10.76 21.25
CA SER A 84 1.99 -9.96 22.09
C SER A 84 0.69 -9.56 21.39
N GLY A 85 0.54 -9.86 20.09
CA GLY A 85 -0.66 -9.51 19.32
C GLY A 85 -0.34 -9.17 17.87
N SER A 86 -0.65 -7.95 17.46
CA SER A 86 -0.39 -7.49 16.10
C SER A 86 -0.14 -5.98 16.06
N GLU A 87 0.86 -5.56 15.29
CA GLU A 87 1.23 -4.15 15.11
C GLU A 87 0.92 -3.70 13.67
N PRO A 88 0.37 -2.49 13.45
CA PRO A 88 0.08 -2.01 12.10
C PRO A 88 1.36 -1.79 11.30
N ALA A 89 1.33 -2.14 10.02
CA ALA A 89 2.34 -1.70 9.07
C ALA A 89 2.12 -0.23 8.71
N GLU A 90 3.20 0.52 8.51
CA GLU A 90 3.13 1.72 7.68
C GLU A 90 3.09 1.28 6.21
N ILE A 91 2.06 1.73 5.48
CA ILE A 91 1.85 1.35 4.09
C ILE A 91 2.20 2.55 3.19
N GLY A 92 3.24 2.37 2.38
CA GLY A 92 3.56 3.20 1.23
C GLY A 92 2.73 2.81 0.02
N TYR A 93 2.02 3.79 -0.54
CA TYR A 93 1.14 3.59 -1.69
C TYR A 93 1.78 4.17 -2.95
N PRO A 94 1.99 3.36 -4.01
CA PRO A 94 2.30 3.88 -5.33
C PRO A 94 1.23 4.86 -5.81
N LEU A 95 1.57 5.68 -6.81
CA LEU A 95 0.63 6.66 -7.37
C LEU A 95 -0.65 5.94 -7.87
N PRO A 96 -1.84 6.24 -7.32
CA PRO A 96 -3.07 5.56 -7.71
C PRO A 96 -3.63 6.12 -9.02
N ARG A 97 -4.70 5.49 -9.50
CA ARG A 97 -5.57 6.00 -10.56
C ARG A 97 -6.95 6.32 -10.02
N ARG A 98 -7.59 7.34 -10.58
CA ARG A 98 -9.00 7.65 -10.29
C ARG A 98 -9.94 6.78 -11.11
N PHE A 99 -10.93 6.23 -10.44
CA PHE A 99 -12.05 5.52 -11.02
C PHE A 99 -13.33 6.27 -10.71
N LYS A 100 -14.27 6.18 -11.65
CA LYS A 100 -15.61 6.75 -11.51
C LYS A 100 -16.60 5.71 -11.95
N ASP A 101 -17.52 5.38 -11.06
CA ASP A 101 -18.70 4.58 -11.36
C ASP A 101 -19.97 5.44 -11.26
N ALA A 102 -21.14 4.81 -11.32
CA ALA A 102 -22.42 5.52 -11.32
C ALA A 102 -22.72 6.23 -9.99
N TYR A 103 -22.05 5.85 -8.89
CA TYR A 103 -22.39 6.26 -7.54
C TYR A 103 -21.24 6.96 -6.80
N SER A 104 -20.00 6.69 -7.19
CA SER A 104 -18.82 7.19 -6.48
C SER A 104 -17.62 7.46 -7.38
N THR A 105 -16.75 8.35 -6.91
CA THR A 105 -15.39 8.54 -7.41
C THR A 105 -14.43 8.04 -6.34
N TRP A 106 -13.46 7.21 -6.72
CA TRP A 106 -12.51 6.63 -5.78
C TRP A 106 -11.14 6.42 -6.44
N ALA A 107 -10.13 6.10 -5.64
CA ALA A 107 -8.77 5.89 -6.11
C ALA A 107 -8.27 4.48 -5.81
N GLY A 108 -7.49 3.91 -6.73
CA GLY A 108 -6.92 2.57 -6.55
C GLY A 108 -6.09 2.12 -7.73
N TYR A 109 -6.11 0.81 -7.98
CA TYR A 109 -5.26 0.16 -8.98
C TYR A 109 -6.06 -0.88 -9.78
N ASP A 110 -5.92 -0.86 -11.11
CA ASP A 110 -6.50 -1.81 -12.06
C ASP A 110 -5.44 -2.67 -12.76
N ALA A 111 -4.22 -2.63 -12.25
CA ALA A 111 -3.05 -3.38 -12.70
C ALA A 111 -2.30 -3.92 -11.46
N PRO A 112 -1.42 -4.93 -11.64
CA PRO A 112 -0.58 -5.40 -10.53
C PRO A 112 0.13 -4.26 -9.81
N VAL A 113 0.16 -4.33 -8.49
CA VAL A 113 0.72 -3.29 -7.62
C VAL A 113 1.45 -3.93 -6.45
N SER A 114 2.55 -3.31 -6.02
CA SER A 114 3.25 -3.68 -4.78
C SER A 114 3.07 -2.56 -3.78
N LEU A 115 2.43 -2.87 -2.64
CA LEU A 115 2.34 -1.93 -1.52
C LEU A 115 3.63 -2.04 -0.72
N ALA A 116 4.34 -0.92 -0.55
CA ALA A 116 5.53 -0.88 0.29
C ALA A 116 5.12 -0.93 1.76
N LEU A 117 5.74 -1.78 2.54
CA LEU A 117 5.43 -1.98 3.96
C LEU A 117 6.67 -1.66 4.79
N THR A 118 6.48 -0.86 5.82
CA THR A 118 7.49 -0.63 6.86
C THR A 118 6.93 -1.08 8.19
N PHE A 119 7.65 -1.98 8.86
CA PHE A 119 7.32 -2.43 10.21
C PHE A 119 8.27 -1.79 11.22
N ALA A 120 7.71 -1.18 12.26
CA ALA A 120 8.49 -0.75 13.41
C ALA A 120 9.01 -1.99 14.18
N PRO A 121 10.20 -1.92 14.81
CA PRO A 121 10.73 -3.02 15.60
C PRO A 121 9.78 -3.33 16.77
N PRO A 122 9.20 -4.55 16.84
CA PRO A 122 8.35 -4.92 17.95
C PRO A 122 9.19 -5.18 19.22
N GLU A 123 8.52 -5.14 20.38
CA GLU A 123 9.14 -5.54 21.64
C GLU A 123 9.60 -7.01 21.55
N GLY A 124 10.89 -7.26 21.78
CA GLY A 124 11.48 -8.60 21.67
C GLY A 124 12.06 -8.97 20.29
N GLY A 125 11.96 -8.06 19.30
CA GLY A 125 12.51 -8.27 17.96
C GLY A 125 11.51 -8.93 16.99
N PHE A 126 11.82 -8.85 15.69
CA PHE A 126 10.94 -9.41 14.66
C PHE A 126 10.80 -10.93 14.83
N PRO A 127 9.58 -11.47 14.62
CA PRO A 127 9.38 -12.92 14.59
C PRO A 127 10.11 -13.53 13.40
N ASP A 128 10.58 -14.77 13.57
CA ASP A 128 11.14 -15.60 12.52
C ASP A 128 10.48 -16.99 12.60
N PRO A 129 9.66 -17.38 11.60
CA PRO A 129 9.37 -16.65 10.37
C PRO A 129 8.54 -15.38 10.58
N LEU A 130 8.61 -14.44 9.64
CA LEU A 130 7.81 -13.22 9.64
C LEU A 130 6.38 -13.55 9.20
N GLU A 131 5.39 -13.14 10.00
CA GLU A 131 3.97 -13.35 9.71
C GLU A 131 3.22 -12.03 9.65
N ILE A 132 2.41 -11.83 8.61
CA ILE A 132 1.51 -10.68 8.50
C ILE A 132 0.07 -11.14 8.31
N SER A 133 -0.87 -10.34 8.80
CA SER A 133 -2.28 -10.42 8.42
C SER A 133 -2.61 -9.26 7.49
N ALA A 134 -3.25 -9.56 6.36
CA ALA A 134 -3.69 -8.57 5.39
C ALA A 134 -5.21 -8.64 5.20
N PHE A 135 -5.86 -7.47 5.23
CA PHE A 135 -7.27 -7.29 4.93
C PHE A 135 -7.43 -6.17 3.90
N LEU A 136 -8.05 -6.45 2.76
CA LEU A 136 -8.27 -5.46 1.69
C LEU A 136 -9.43 -5.84 0.78
N GLY A 137 -9.99 -4.87 0.04
CA GLY A 137 -11.01 -5.14 -0.97
C GLY A 137 -10.43 -5.42 -2.35
N VAL A 138 -11.00 -6.39 -3.06
CA VAL A 138 -10.79 -6.57 -4.51
C VAL A 138 -12.14 -6.55 -5.20
N CYS A 139 -12.28 -5.73 -6.24
CA CYS A 139 -13.56 -5.46 -6.86
C CYS A 139 -13.54 -5.61 -8.37
N LYS A 140 -14.64 -6.10 -8.92
CA LYS A 140 -14.92 -6.09 -10.35
C LYS A 140 -16.27 -5.42 -10.61
N ASP A 141 -17.33 -6.16 -10.36
CA ASP A 141 -18.72 -5.68 -10.43
C ASP A 141 -19.26 -5.36 -9.02
N ILE A 142 -18.84 -6.17 -8.04
CA ILE A 142 -19.01 -5.94 -6.61
C ILE A 142 -17.64 -5.93 -5.95
N CYS A 143 -17.55 -5.40 -4.73
CA CYS A 143 -16.33 -5.52 -3.96
C CYS A 143 -16.38 -6.67 -2.96
N ILE A 144 -15.29 -7.44 -2.94
CA ILE A 144 -15.13 -8.63 -2.10
C ILE A 144 -14.04 -8.33 -1.06
N PRO A 145 -14.35 -8.39 0.26
CA PRO A 145 -13.33 -8.34 1.28
C PRO A 145 -12.48 -9.61 1.23
N LEU A 146 -11.16 -9.43 1.17
CA LEU A 146 -10.18 -10.51 1.29
C LEU A 146 -9.43 -10.37 2.61
N GLN A 147 -9.31 -11.48 3.33
CA GLN A 147 -8.47 -11.60 4.52
C GLN A 147 -7.56 -12.81 4.34
N ALA A 148 -6.26 -12.62 4.57
CA ALA A 148 -5.29 -13.69 4.48
C ALA A 148 -4.06 -13.39 5.35
N ASP A 149 -3.45 -14.46 5.85
CA ASP A 149 -2.19 -14.40 6.57
C ASP A 149 -1.06 -14.92 5.66
N PHE A 150 0.09 -14.24 5.69
CA PHE A 150 1.25 -14.58 4.88
C PHE A 150 2.46 -14.81 5.78
N VAL A 151 3.13 -15.94 5.58
CA VAL A 151 4.34 -16.31 6.31
C VAL A 151 5.50 -16.30 5.33
N ALA A 152 6.52 -15.51 5.65
CA ALA A 152 7.80 -15.48 4.93
C ALA A 152 8.91 -15.91 5.89
N GLU A 153 9.67 -16.92 5.50
CA GLU A 153 10.93 -17.26 6.18
C GLU A 153 11.92 -16.09 6.05
N ALA A 154 12.91 -16.02 6.95
CA ALA A 154 13.99 -15.05 6.83
C ALA A 154 14.54 -14.98 5.39
N ASP A 155 14.68 -13.76 4.85
CA ASP A 155 15.19 -13.57 3.49
C ASP A 155 16.69 -13.84 3.43
N ASP A 156 17.12 -14.42 2.32
CA ASP A 156 18.53 -14.64 1.98
C ASP A 156 19.05 -13.58 0.98
N GLY A 157 18.31 -12.48 0.84
CA GLY A 157 18.52 -11.41 -0.13
C GLY A 157 17.73 -11.57 -1.43
N SER A 158 16.93 -12.63 -1.58
CA SER A 158 16.12 -12.85 -2.78
C SER A 158 14.95 -11.87 -2.92
N GLY A 159 14.48 -11.30 -1.81
CA GLY A 159 13.37 -10.34 -1.76
C GLY A 159 13.78 -8.90 -2.01
N GLU A 160 15.06 -8.56 -1.76
CA GLU A 160 15.57 -7.18 -1.73
C GLU A 160 15.24 -6.36 -2.99
N GLN A 161 15.37 -6.97 -4.18
CA GLN A 161 15.05 -6.29 -5.43
C GLN A 161 13.56 -5.92 -5.53
N ALA A 162 12.67 -6.83 -5.11
CA ALA A 162 11.23 -6.62 -5.17
C ALA A 162 10.78 -5.57 -4.14
N VAL A 163 11.34 -5.63 -2.93
CA VAL A 163 11.13 -4.61 -1.90
C VAL A 163 11.62 -3.25 -2.37
N GLY A 164 12.87 -3.14 -2.82
CA GLY A 164 13.41 -1.90 -3.37
C GLY A 164 12.58 -1.33 -4.53
N GLY A 165 12.05 -2.19 -5.40
CA GLY A 165 11.13 -1.81 -6.46
C GLY A 165 9.81 -1.22 -5.95
N ALA A 166 9.22 -1.78 -4.89
CA ALA A 166 8.00 -1.25 -4.28
C ALA A 166 8.22 0.16 -3.68
N PHE A 167 9.33 0.38 -2.98
CA PHE A 167 9.68 1.69 -2.43
C PHE A 167 10.04 2.71 -3.51
N ALA A 168 10.72 2.29 -4.58
CA ALA A 168 11.06 3.17 -5.71
C ALA A 168 9.84 3.62 -6.53
N ALA A 169 8.71 2.90 -6.42
CA ALA A 169 7.45 3.25 -7.09
C ALA A 169 6.59 4.27 -6.31
N LEU A 170 7.00 4.63 -5.09
CA LEU A 170 6.29 5.61 -4.28
C LEU A 170 6.38 7.02 -4.89
N PRO A 171 5.34 7.86 -4.73
CA PRO A 171 5.45 9.28 -4.99
C PRO A 171 6.63 9.89 -4.20
N ALA A 172 7.31 10.86 -4.81
CA ALA A 172 8.35 11.61 -4.11
C ALA A 172 7.75 12.46 -2.99
N ASP A 173 8.51 12.72 -1.94
CA ASP A 173 8.08 13.61 -0.88
C ASP A 173 7.90 15.06 -1.38
N ALA A 174 6.84 15.70 -0.92
CA ALA A 174 6.58 17.10 -1.19
C ALA A 174 7.56 17.99 -0.43
N ASP A 175 8.16 18.94 -1.15
CA ASP A 175 9.02 19.98 -0.61
C ASP A 175 8.59 21.36 -1.11
N ASN A 176 9.27 22.41 -0.62
CA ASN A 176 8.96 23.81 -0.97
C ASN A 176 9.04 24.13 -2.47
N ARG A 177 9.61 23.25 -3.29
CA ARG A 177 9.76 23.38 -4.74
C ARG A 177 8.85 22.44 -5.51
N THR A 178 8.51 21.28 -4.95
CA THR A 178 7.77 20.22 -5.65
C THR A 178 6.28 20.24 -5.36
N GLY A 179 5.82 20.99 -4.36
CA GLY A 179 4.40 21.25 -4.10
C GLY A 179 3.94 20.96 -2.69
N LEU A 180 4.79 21.25 -1.70
CA LEU A 180 4.42 21.20 -0.29
C LEU A 180 3.18 22.07 -0.01
N ILE A 181 2.08 21.43 0.38
CA ILE A 181 0.94 22.12 0.97
C ILE A 181 1.32 22.55 2.39
N THR A 182 1.32 23.86 2.61
CA THR A 182 1.72 24.48 3.87
C THR A 182 0.54 24.72 4.82
N GLN A 183 -0.68 24.74 4.30
CA GLN A 183 -1.87 25.01 5.08
C GLN A 183 -3.08 24.26 4.52
N ALA A 184 -3.90 23.74 5.43
CA ALA A 184 -5.23 23.19 5.16
C ALA A 184 -6.23 23.85 6.11
N LYS A 185 -7.01 24.81 5.60
CA LYS A 185 -7.90 25.65 6.39
C LYS A 185 -9.36 25.38 6.03
N ARG A 186 -10.22 25.28 7.05
CA ARG A 186 -11.66 25.13 6.82
C ARG A 186 -12.29 26.45 6.35
N ASP A 187 -13.06 26.38 5.28
CA ASP A 187 -13.87 27.47 4.73
C ASP A 187 -15.27 26.93 4.40
N GLY A 188 -16.21 27.14 5.31
CA GLY A 188 -17.57 26.59 5.22
C GLY A 188 -17.59 25.05 5.10
N ASP A 189 -18.08 24.56 3.97
CA ASP A 189 -18.19 23.15 3.60
C ASP A 189 -16.97 22.63 2.83
N ARG A 190 -15.87 23.39 2.80
CA ARG A 190 -14.62 23.04 2.08
C ARG A 190 -13.40 23.16 2.99
N ILE A 191 -12.33 22.47 2.62
CA ILE A 191 -10.96 22.76 3.07
C ILE A 191 -10.22 23.44 1.92
N LEU A 192 -9.58 24.57 2.19
CA LEU A 192 -8.66 25.23 1.29
C LEU A 192 -7.24 24.76 1.57
N LEU A 193 -6.63 24.11 0.59
CA LEU A 193 -5.23 23.72 0.59
C LEU A 193 -4.41 24.82 -0.08
N GLU A 194 -3.40 25.32 0.61
CA GLU A 194 -2.50 26.35 0.11
C GLU A 194 -1.04 25.90 0.14
N GLY A 195 -0.33 26.13 -0.97
CA GLY A 195 1.10 25.90 -1.05
C GLY A 195 1.74 26.36 -2.37
N PRO A 196 3.08 26.36 -2.46
CA PRO A 196 3.83 26.52 -3.70
C PRO A 196 3.68 25.29 -4.59
N VAL A 197 2.46 25.03 -5.06
CA VAL A 197 2.19 23.95 -5.99
C VAL A 197 2.65 24.39 -7.40
N PRO A 198 3.34 23.53 -8.18
CA PRO A 198 3.76 23.83 -9.53
C PRO A 198 2.61 24.40 -10.37
N ALA A 199 2.87 25.49 -11.11
CA ALA A 199 1.86 26.19 -11.89
C ALA A 199 1.09 25.23 -12.82
N TYR A 200 -0.23 25.46 -12.90
CA TYR A 200 -1.36 24.89 -13.68
C TYR A 200 -1.15 23.85 -14.82
N HIS A 201 0.06 23.63 -15.32
CA HIS A 201 0.37 22.74 -16.44
C HIS A 201 1.11 21.44 -16.05
N ALA A 202 1.61 21.34 -14.81
CA ALA A 202 2.31 20.15 -14.34
C ALA A 202 1.40 19.14 -13.63
N ILE A 203 0.32 19.57 -12.97
CA ILE A 203 -0.54 18.68 -12.20
C ILE A 203 -1.69 18.15 -13.04
N VAL A 204 -1.73 16.83 -13.16
CA VAL A 204 -2.74 16.12 -13.95
C VAL A 204 -3.90 15.67 -13.07
N GLN A 205 -3.62 15.27 -11.82
CA GLN A 205 -4.61 14.65 -10.93
C GLN A 205 -4.24 14.85 -9.46
N TRP A 206 -5.26 15.09 -8.62
CA TRP A 206 -5.17 15.13 -7.17
C TRP A 206 -5.80 13.89 -6.53
N TYR A 207 -5.23 13.44 -5.43
CA TYR A 207 -5.75 12.42 -4.55
C TYR A 207 -5.59 12.93 -3.12
N VAL A 208 -6.67 12.91 -2.34
CA VAL A 208 -6.63 13.35 -0.95
C VAL A 208 -7.28 12.27 -0.10
N ALA A 209 -6.64 11.96 1.03
CA ALA A 209 -7.12 11.02 2.03
C ALA A 209 -7.10 11.71 3.39
N GLY A 210 -8.18 11.59 4.14
CA GLY A 210 -8.27 12.14 5.48
C GLY A 210 -7.86 11.14 6.55
N SER A 211 -7.41 11.62 7.72
CA SER A 211 -7.39 10.79 8.92
C SER A 211 -8.82 10.42 9.35
N GLU A 212 -8.96 9.46 10.26
CA GLU A 212 -10.25 8.89 10.68
C GLU A 212 -11.38 9.93 10.85
N GLY A 213 -12.52 9.67 10.20
CA GLY A 213 -13.72 10.50 10.25
C GLY A 213 -13.78 11.62 9.20
N TRP A 214 -12.69 11.91 8.49
CA TRP A 214 -12.70 12.81 7.34
C TRP A 214 -13.01 12.06 6.05
N SER A 215 -13.84 12.67 5.19
CA SER A 215 -13.98 12.26 3.79
C SER A 215 -14.23 13.49 2.93
N PHE A 216 -13.79 13.42 1.67
CA PHE A 216 -13.75 14.57 0.78
C PHE A 216 -14.27 14.25 -0.62
N GLY A 217 -14.82 15.29 -1.25
CA GLY A 217 -15.18 15.26 -2.66
C GLY A 217 -13.97 15.52 -3.57
N ASP A 218 -14.25 15.63 -4.87
CA ASP A 218 -13.21 15.89 -5.86
C ASP A 218 -12.54 17.25 -5.63
N PRO A 219 -11.19 17.33 -5.60
CA PRO A 219 -10.48 18.59 -5.43
C PRO A 219 -10.67 19.53 -6.63
N GLU A 220 -10.98 20.80 -6.35
CA GLU A 220 -11.16 21.87 -7.34
C GLU A 220 -10.04 22.90 -7.22
N THR A 221 -9.28 23.13 -8.28
CA THR A 221 -8.27 24.20 -8.29
C THR A 221 -8.97 25.56 -8.45
N LEU A 222 -8.96 26.39 -7.40
CA LEU A 222 -9.60 27.70 -7.41
C LEU A 222 -8.71 28.78 -8.02
N SER A 223 -7.42 28.76 -7.72
CA SER A 223 -6.45 29.69 -8.29
C SER A 223 -5.06 29.07 -8.35
N SER A 224 -4.30 29.44 -9.38
CA SER A 224 -2.88 29.10 -9.52
C SER A 224 -2.18 30.30 -10.17
N GLY A 225 -1.33 30.99 -9.41
CA GLY A 225 -0.69 32.23 -9.85
C GLY A 225 0.15 32.88 -8.76
N GLY A 226 1.17 33.65 -9.14
CA GLY A 226 2.02 34.36 -8.16
C GLY A 226 2.82 33.45 -7.22
N GLY A 227 3.10 32.21 -7.61
CA GLY A 227 3.84 31.23 -6.80
C GLY A 227 3.00 30.52 -5.72
N LYS A 228 1.68 30.67 -5.75
CA LYS A 228 0.75 29.96 -4.87
C LYS A 228 -0.36 29.30 -5.67
N THR A 229 -0.83 28.17 -5.18
CA THR A 229 -2.04 27.52 -5.67
C THR A 229 -2.97 27.28 -4.50
N VAL A 230 -4.26 27.51 -4.74
CA VAL A 230 -5.34 27.25 -3.79
C VAL A 230 -6.21 26.16 -4.38
N VAL A 231 -6.30 25.03 -3.68
CA VAL A 231 -7.17 23.90 -4.04
C VAL A 231 -8.28 23.82 -3.00
N ALA A 232 -9.53 23.86 -3.45
CA ALA A 232 -10.68 23.61 -2.61
C ALA A 232 -11.02 22.12 -2.60
N LEU A 233 -11.29 21.61 -1.41
CA LEU A 233 -11.63 20.22 -1.16
C LEU A 233 -12.99 20.17 -0.45
N PRO A 234 -14.07 19.78 -1.14
CA PRO A 234 -15.39 19.64 -0.52
C PRO A 234 -15.35 18.64 0.63
N VAL A 235 -15.91 18.99 1.79
CA VAL A 235 -15.99 18.13 2.98
C VAL A 235 -17.29 17.33 2.91
N LEU A 236 -17.18 16.02 2.76
CA LEU A 236 -18.34 15.11 2.79
C LEU A 236 -18.64 14.66 4.22
N SER A 237 -17.60 14.38 5.00
CA SER A 237 -17.68 14.14 6.43
C SER A 237 -16.46 14.70 7.17
N SER A 238 -16.64 15.02 8.45
CA SER A 238 -15.55 15.46 9.33
C SER A 238 -15.72 14.90 10.74
N PRO A 239 -14.62 14.64 11.47
CA PRO A 239 -14.68 14.30 12.88
C PRO A 239 -15.27 15.47 13.70
N LYS A 240 -15.81 15.14 14.87
CA LYS A 240 -16.53 16.11 15.72
C LYS A 240 -15.66 17.25 16.22
N ASP A 241 -14.37 17.00 16.45
CA ASP A 241 -13.42 18.01 16.93
C ASP A 241 -12.81 18.83 15.79
N GLY A 242 -13.11 18.49 14.53
CA GLY A 242 -12.61 19.16 13.34
C GLY A 242 -11.10 19.09 13.17
N LYS A 243 -10.41 18.20 13.89
CA LYS A 243 -8.95 18.01 13.79
C LYS A 243 -8.63 16.81 12.92
N GLY A 244 -7.42 16.77 12.38
CA GLY A 244 -6.95 15.63 11.62
C GLY A 244 -5.77 15.98 10.73
N THR A 245 -5.32 14.99 9.99
CA THR A 245 -4.26 15.13 8.99
C THR A 245 -4.82 14.79 7.62
N LEU A 246 -4.52 15.61 6.63
CA LEU A 246 -4.78 15.30 5.23
C LEU A 246 -3.50 14.77 4.63
N HIS A 247 -3.61 13.64 3.94
CA HIS A 247 -2.58 13.15 3.04
C HIS A 247 -3.00 13.54 1.63
N TYR A 248 -2.12 14.23 0.92
CA TYR A 248 -2.34 14.56 -0.48
C TYR A 248 -1.31 13.86 -1.34
N THR A 249 -1.73 13.51 -2.54
CA THR A 249 -0.85 13.05 -3.62
C THR A 249 -1.31 13.72 -4.88
N PHE A 250 -0.40 14.27 -5.67
CA PHE A 250 -0.72 14.73 -7.00
C PHE A 250 0.25 14.16 -8.02
N SER A 251 -0.25 13.90 -9.22
CA SER A 251 0.56 13.42 -10.35
C SER A 251 1.01 14.60 -11.20
N GLY A 252 2.31 14.66 -11.54
CA GLY A 252 2.88 15.63 -12.47
C GLY A 252 4.34 15.31 -12.81
N PRO A 253 4.91 15.80 -13.93
CA PRO A 253 6.29 15.48 -14.31
C PRO A 253 7.27 15.77 -13.16
N PRO A 254 8.14 14.82 -12.74
CA PRO A 254 8.47 13.53 -13.38
C PRO A 254 7.67 12.29 -12.89
N GLY A 255 6.66 12.43 -12.02
CA GLY A 255 5.91 11.30 -11.44
C GLY A 255 4.76 11.69 -10.51
N GLY A 256 4.76 11.16 -9.29
CA GLY A 256 3.83 11.57 -8.22
C GLY A 256 4.59 12.33 -7.14
N VAL A 257 3.93 13.27 -6.47
CA VAL A 257 4.41 13.91 -5.24
C VAL A 257 3.37 13.71 -4.15
N ALA A 258 3.81 13.34 -2.95
CA ALA A 258 2.94 13.12 -1.80
C ALA A 258 3.41 13.89 -0.57
N GLY A 259 2.47 14.26 0.29
CA GLY A 259 2.77 14.89 1.57
C GLY A 259 1.57 14.87 2.49
N SER A 260 1.74 15.47 3.66
CA SER A 260 0.66 15.59 4.65
C SER A 260 0.61 16.97 5.27
N VAL A 261 -0.59 17.40 5.65
CA VAL A 261 -0.82 18.70 6.28
C VAL A 261 -1.91 18.57 7.35
N PRO A 262 -1.72 19.10 8.56
CA PRO A 262 -2.77 19.11 9.58
C PRO A 262 -3.92 20.05 9.16
N VAL A 263 -5.16 19.62 9.41
CA VAL A 263 -6.34 20.48 9.26
C VAL A 263 -6.41 21.40 10.47
N THR A 264 -6.43 22.70 10.22
CA THR A 264 -6.63 23.71 11.26
C THR A 264 -8.07 24.23 11.22
N SER A 265 -8.75 24.22 12.35
CA SER A 265 -9.95 25.02 12.58
C SER A 265 -9.54 26.46 12.87
N ASP A 266 -10.14 27.43 12.17
CA ASP A 266 -10.09 28.83 12.57
C ASP A 266 -10.66 29.05 13.99
#